data_AF-A0A662MVQ4-F1
#
_entry.id   AF-A0A662MVQ4-F1
#
_cell.length_a   1.000
_cell.length_b   1.000
_cell.length_c   1.000
_cell.angle_alpha   90.00
_cell.angle_beta   90.00
_cell.angle_gamma   90.00
#
_symmetry.space_group_name_H-M   'P 1'
#
loop_
_entity.id
_entity.type
_entity.pdbx_description
1 polymer ?
#
loop_
_entity_poly.entity_id
_entity_poly.type
_entity_poly.pdbx_seq_one_letter_code
_entity_poly.pdbx_strand_id
1 'polypeptide(L)'
;PTIDYMVERLEKLEIILGYIAIRDDYAYSRSLVGIADELDEEVVKEWENKYDFRIGVIIPKGYLIEWYFPPHEDMSLKILELGKYVKKYSVEYLDMLRDINRMGPFSQRVRKDGKGYKSILEF
;
A
#
# COMPACT_ATOMS: atom_id res chain seq x y z
N PRO A 1 -28.88 18.80 5.42
CA PRO A 1 -29.85 18.06 6.26
C PRO A 1 -30.11 16.64 5.78
N THR A 2 -30.59 16.44 4.54
CA THR A 2 -30.92 15.09 4.02
C THR A 2 -29.68 14.26 3.66
N ILE A 3 -28.66 14.91 3.09
CA ILE A 3 -27.38 14.26 2.76
C ILE A 3 -26.66 13.81 4.03
N ASP A 4 -26.58 14.68 5.03
CA ASP A 4 -25.93 14.39 6.32
C ASP A 4 -26.57 13.17 7.01
N TYR A 5 -27.91 13.11 7.03
CA TYR A 5 -28.64 11.96 7.56
C TYR A 5 -28.35 10.65 6.79
N MET A 6 -28.20 10.71 5.47
CA MET A 6 -27.85 9.54 4.66
C MET A 6 -26.44 9.05 4.95
N VAL A 7 -25.48 9.97 5.07
CA VAL A 7 -24.09 9.65 5.42
C VAL A 7 -24.01 9.00 6.79
N GLU A 8 -24.62 9.61 7.82
CA GLU A 8 -24.65 9.04 9.18
C GLU A 8 -25.30 7.65 9.22
N ARG A 9 -26.35 7.42 8.41
CA ARG A 9 -26.99 6.11 8.33
C ARG A 9 -26.07 5.06 7.71
N LEU A 10 -25.30 5.43 6.67
CA LEU A 10 -24.34 4.52 6.03
C LEU A 10 -23.16 4.20 6.94
N GLU A 11 -22.71 5.15 7.76
CA GLU A 11 -21.70 4.92 8.81
C GLU A 11 -22.22 3.95 9.88
N LYS A 12 -23.44 4.18 10.40
CA LYS A 12 -24.06 3.29 11.41
C LYS A 12 -24.31 1.86 10.91
N LEU A 13 -24.54 1.70 9.62
CA LEU A 13 -24.70 0.40 8.99
C LEU A 13 -23.36 -0.26 8.62
N GLU A 14 -22.23 0.35 8.97
CA GLU A 14 -20.89 -0.11 8.62
C GLU A 14 -20.69 -0.30 7.10
N ILE A 15 -21.40 0.49 6.29
CA ILE A 15 -21.23 0.55 4.84
C ILE A 15 -20.13 1.56 4.50
N ILE A 16 -20.16 2.72 5.15
CA ILE A 16 -19.01 3.64 5.19
C ILE A 16 -18.20 3.27 6.43
N LEU A 17 -17.03 2.67 6.22
CA LEU A 17 -16.14 2.22 7.29
C LEU A 17 -15.28 3.35 7.87
N GLY A 18 -15.18 4.48 7.15
CA GLY A 18 -14.40 5.63 7.55
C GLY A 18 -14.00 6.47 6.35
N TYR A 19 -13.28 7.55 6.64
CA TYR A 19 -12.74 8.44 5.63
C TYR A 19 -11.22 8.36 5.68
N ILE A 20 -10.60 8.14 4.53
CA ILE A 20 -9.16 8.16 4.39
C ILE A 20 -8.78 9.22 3.37
N ALA A 21 -7.71 9.96 3.66
CA ALA A 21 -7.01 10.66 2.61
C ALA A 21 -6.30 9.61 1.76
N ILE A 22 -6.71 9.50 0.49
CA ILE A 22 -5.96 8.69 -0.46
C ILE A 22 -4.82 9.55 -0.96
N ARG A 23 -3.63 8.95 -0.97
CA ARG A 23 -2.42 9.64 -1.34
C ARG A 23 -2.40 9.94 -2.82
N ASP A 24 -1.79 11.08 -3.17
CA ASP A 24 -1.53 11.44 -4.54
C ASP A 24 -0.33 10.66 -5.10
N ASP A 25 -0.57 9.74 -6.04
CA ASP A 25 0.48 9.01 -6.76
C ASP A 25 1.30 9.91 -7.71
N TYR A 26 0.92 11.17 -7.92
CA TYR A 26 1.77 12.17 -8.58
C TYR A 26 2.89 12.69 -7.66
N ALA A 27 2.69 12.69 -6.34
CA ALA A 27 3.69 13.17 -5.39
C ALA A 27 4.88 12.20 -5.25
N TYR A 28 4.74 10.95 -5.71
CA TYR A 28 5.75 9.91 -5.58
C TYR A 28 5.99 9.25 -6.94
N SER A 29 7.23 8.86 -7.20
CA SER A 29 7.57 8.11 -8.42
C SER A 29 7.73 6.63 -8.15
N ARG A 30 8.08 6.27 -6.91
CA ARG A 30 8.51 4.94 -6.51
C ARG A 30 8.07 4.62 -5.09
N SER A 31 7.97 3.33 -4.80
CA SER A 31 7.92 2.78 -3.45
C SER A 31 8.85 1.59 -3.31
N LEU A 32 9.31 1.35 -2.09
CA LEU A 32 9.89 0.10 -1.67
C LEU A 32 8.84 -0.66 -0.88
N VAL A 33 8.62 -1.91 -1.25
CA VAL A 33 7.73 -2.82 -0.53
C VAL A 33 8.59 -3.91 0.07
N GLY A 34 8.39 -4.21 1.35
CA GLY A 34 9.18 -5.19 2.08
C GLY A 34 8.34 -6.07 2.98
N ILE A 35 8.83 -7.28 3.25
CA ILE A 35 8.19 -8.23 4.17
C ILE A 35 9.12 -8.46 5.35
N ALA A 36 8.61 -8.27 6.55
CA ALA A 36 9.27 -8.56 7.81
C ALA A 36 8.49 -9.62 8.59
N ASP A 37 9.18 -10.47 9.35
CA ASP A 37 8.51 -11.43 10.24
C ASP A 37 8.07 -10.77 11.54
N GLU A 38 8.85 -9.79 11.99
CA GLU A 38 8.73 -9.07 13.25
C GLU A 38 9.12 -7.61 12.97
N LEU A 39 8.48 -6.68 13.67
CA LEU A 39 8.70 -5.26 13.50
C LEU A 39 8.77 -4.61 14.87
N ASP A 40 9.83 -3.83 15.10
CA ASP A 40 10.05 -3.13 16.35
C ASP A 40 9.16 -1.88 16.42
N GLU A 41 8.36 -1.75 17.48
CA GLU A 41 7.45 -0.61 17.69
C GLU A 41 8.20 0.73 17.76
N GLU A 42 9.44 0.75 18.25
CA GLU A 42 10.23 1.99 18.31
C GLU A 42 10.62 2.46 16.90
N VAL A 43 10.97 1.51 16.03
CA VAL A 43 11.30 1.78 14.62
C VAL A 43 10.06 2.30 13.88
N VAL A 44 8.90 1.68 14.13
CA VAL A 44 7.63 2.15 13.54
C VAL A 44 7.35 3.59 13.95
N LYS A 45 7.47 3.91 15.23
CA LYS A 45 7.28 5.28 15.74
C LYS A 45 8.28 6.27 15.14
N GLU A 46 9.54 5.88 14.97
CA GLU A 46 10.53 6.71 14.27
C GLU A 46 10.07 7.00 12.84
N TRP A 47 9.65 5.96 12.12
CA TRP A 47 9.20 6.09 10.75
C TRP A 47 7.96 6.96 10.64
N GLU A 48 6.96 6.81 11.53
CA GLU A 48 5.70 7.60 11.54
C GLU A 48 5.97 9.10 11.51
N ASN A 49 7.07 9.54 12.12
CA ASN A 49 7.44 10.95 12.20
C ASN A 49 8.30 11.42 11.02
N LYS A 50 8.93 10.51 10.28
CA LYS A 50 10.01 10.83 9.35
C LYS A 50 9.69 10.52 7.90
N TYR A 51 8.86 9.51 7.67
CA TYR A 51 8.65 8.91 6.36
C TYR A 51 7.17 8.73 6.04
N ASP A 52 6.86 8.71 4.76
CA ASP A 52 5.56 8.25 4.29
C ASP A 52 5.60 6.75 4.03
N PHE A 53 5.00 5.97 4.91
CA PHE A 53 4.94 4.52 4.78
C PHE A 53 3.61 3.97 5.28
N ARG A 54 3.32 2.74 4.88
CA ARG A 54 2.20 1.93 5.36
C ARG A 54 2.71 0.62 5.91
N ILE A 55 2.05 0.14 6.96
CA ILE A 55 2.26 -1.19 7.50
C ILE A 55 0.96 -1.96 7.38
N GLY A 56 1.01 -3.08 6.67
CA GLY A 56 -0.01 -4.12 6.68
C GLY A 56 0.44 -5.29 7.54
N VAL A 57 -0.52 -6.02 8.11
CA VAL A 57 -0.26 -7.28 8.83
C VAL A 57 -0.51 -8.45 7.89
N ILE A 58 0.43 -9.38 7.82
CA ILE A 58 0.31 -10.62 7.04
C ILE A 58 -0.17 -11.73 7.97
N ILE A 59 -1.29 -12.37 7.61
CA ILE A 59 -1.85 -13.50 8.36
C ILE A 59 -1.21 -14.80 7.83
N PRO A 60 -0.72 -15.73 8.68
CA PRO A 60 -0.83 -15.74 10.14
C PRO A 60 0.28 -15.00 10.90
N LYS A 61 1.41 -14.69 10.26
CA LYS A 61 2.52 -13.94 10.88
C LYS A 61 3.24 -13.08 9.84
N GLY A 62 3.65 -11.88 10.26
CA GLY A 62 4.51 -10.98 9.51
C GLY A 62 3.88 -9.63 9.20
N TYR A 63 4.66 -8.78 8.56
CA TYR A 63 4.32 -7.40 8.23
C TYR A 63 4.69 -7.11 6.79
N LEU A 64 3.80 -6.41 6.09
CA LEU A 64 4.06 -5.79 4.79
C LEU A 64 4.35 -4.32 5.04
N ILE A 65 5.50 -3.84 4.60
CA ILE A 65 5.92 -2.45 4.77
C ILE A 65 5.99 -1.84 3.38
N GLU A 66 5.24 -0.77 3.15
CA GLU A 66 5.31 0.02 1.91
C GLU A 66 5.87 1.38 2.24
N TRP A 67 7.08 1.67 1.79
CA TRP A 67 7.73 2.96 1.99
C TRP A 67 7.78 3.73 0.68
N TYR A 68 7.30 4.96 0.72
CA TYR A 68 7.20 5.82 -0.41
C TYR A 68 8.17 6.99 -0.36
N PHE A 69 8.71 7.36 -1.51
CA PHE A 69 9.66 8.46 -1.61
C PHE A 69 9.59 9.15 -2.98
N PRO A 70 9.87 10.45 -3.02
CA PRO A 70 9.90 11.23 -4.24
C PRO A 70 11.07 10.85 -5.16
N PRO A 71 11.01 11.15 -6.46
CA PRO A 71 11.99 10.74 -7.46
C PRO A 71 13.43 11.21 -7.22
N HIS A 72 13.61 12.28 -6.45
CA HIS A 72 14.92 12.88 -6.19
C HIS A 72 15.67 12.20 -5.03
N GLU A 73 15.03 11.31 -4.27
CA GLU A 73 15.68 10.55 -3.22
C GLU A 73 16.44 9.34 -3.79
N ASP A 74 17.62 9.05 -3.21
CA ASP A 74 18.48 7.96 -3.66
C ASP A 74 17.88 6.60 -3.27
N MET A 75 17.46 5.86 -4.29
CA MET A 75 16.87 4.54 -4.14
C MET A 75 17.82 3.53 -3.49
N SER A 76 19.11 3.60 -3.76
CA SER A 76 20.10 2.67 -3.21
C SER A 76 20.22 2.86 -1.70
N LEU A 77 20.22 4.12 -1.24
CA LEU A 77 20.22 4.43 0.19
C LEU A 77 18.94 3.93 0.87
N LYS A 78 17.78 4.12 0.23
CA LYS A 78 16.50 3.61 0.76
C LYS A 78 16.46 2.10 0.85
N ILE A 79 16.99 1.40 -0.16
CA ILE A 79 17.09 -0.06 -0.16
C ILE A 79 17.99 -0.53 0.98
N LEU A 80 19.15 0.11 1.17
CA LEU A 80 20.07 -0.23 2.25
C LEU A 80 19.47 0.05 3.64
N GLU A 81 18.65 1.09 3.76
CA GLU A 81 17.97 1.43 5.00
C GLU A 81 16.85 0.44 5.31
N LEU A 82 15.91 0.22 4.38
CA LEU A 82 14.80 -0.70 4.56
C LEU A 82 15.28 -2.15 4.71
N GLY A 83 16.31 -2.53 3.96
CA GLY A 83 16.88 -3.89 3.95
C GLY A 83 17.38 -4.37 5.31
N LYS A 84 17.61 -3.47 6.27
CA LYS A 84 17.94 -3.83 7.67
C LYS A 84 16.76 -4.44 8.43
N TYR A 85 15.54 -4.13 8.00
CA TYR A 85 14.31 -4.44 8.72
C TYR A 85 13.44 -5.48 8.00
N VAL A 86 13.71 -5.74 6.72
CA VAL A 86 12.90 -6.65 5.90
C VAL A 86 13.71 -7.81 5.37
N LYS A 87 13.10 -9.00 5.31
CA LYS A 87 13.75 -10.21 4.77
C LYS A 87 13.81 -10.20 3.26
N LYS A 88 12.81 -9.59 2.63
CA LYS A 88 12.64 -9.50 1.18
C LYS A 88 12.06 -8.13 0.87
N TYR A 89 12.45 -7.58 -0.27
CA TYR A 89 11.88 -6.33 -0.77
C TYR A 89 11.74 -6.34 -2.29
N SER A 90 10.89 -5.44 -2.79
CA SER A 90 10.73 -5.11 -4.19
C SER A 90 10.64 -3.59 -4.36
N VAL A 91 11.00 -3.10 -5.53
CA VAL A 91 10.78 -1.71 -5.93
C VAL A 91 9.52 -1.68 -6.78
N GLU A 92 8.58 -0.80 -6.43
CA GLU A 92 7.45 -0.48 -7.30
C GLU A 92 7.70 0.88 -7.96
N TYR A 93 7.56 0.90 -9.28
CA TYR A 93 7.63 2.12 -10.08
C TYR A 93 6.21 2.63 -10.30
N LEU A 94 5.78 3.49 -9.39
CA LEU A 94 4.41 3.99 -9.32
C LEU A 94 4.05 4.77 -10.58
N ASP A 95 5.02 5.52 -11.11
CA ASP A 95 4.92 6.29 -12.34
C ASP A 95 4.58 5.44 -13.57
N MET A 96 5.19 4.27 -13.71
CA MET A 96 4.93 3.33 -14.82
C MET A 96 3.59 2.59 -14.67
N LEU A 97 3.09 2.45 -13.45
CA LEU A 97 1.85 1.73 -13.15
C LEU A 97 0.64 2.67 -12.98
N ARG A 98 0.80 3.98 -13.24
CA ARG A 98 -0.24 5.01 -13.04
C ARG A 98 -1.56 4.71 -13.74
N ASP A 99 -1.50 4.22 -14.97
CA ASP A 99 -2.70 3.95 -15.77
C ASP A 99 -3.34 2.58 -15.45
N ILE A 100 -2.72 1.80 -14.57
CA ILE A 100 -3.26 0.52 -14.12
C ILE A 100 -4.10 0.79 -12.88
N ASN A 101 -5.40 0.49 -12.93
CA ASN A 101 -6.29 0.65 -11.78
C ASN A 101 -5.87 -0.28 -10.61
N ARG A 102 -5.01 0.24 -9.71
CA ARG A 102 -4.43 -0.50 -8.58
C ARG A 102 -5.44 -0.83 -7.47
N MET A 103 -6.54 -0.09 -7.41
CA MET A 103 -7.61 -0.26 -6.41
C MET A 103 -8.82 -1.05 -6.96
N GLY A 104 -8.88 -1.24 -8.29
CA GLY A 104 -9.98 -1.95 -8.93
C GLY A 104 -9.99 -3.45 -8.59
N PRO A 105 -11.18 -4.09 -8.55
CA PRO A 105 -11.31 -5.52 -8.35
C PRO A 105 -10.38 -6.32 -9.27
N PHE A 106 -9.79 -7.40 -8.76
CA PHE A 106 -8.92 -8.28 -9.54
C PHE A 106 -9.59 -8.79 -10.83
N SER A 107 -10.91 -9.03 -10.77
CA SER A 107 -11.74 -9.43 -11.91
C SER A 107 -11.75 -8.43 -13.08
N GLN A 108 -11.49 -7.14 -12.81
CA GLN A 108 -11.35 -6.11 -13.86
C GLN A 108 -9.98 -6.15 -14.54
N ARG A 109 -9.02 -6.92 -14.01
CA ARG A 109 -7.65 -7.05 -14.53
C ARG A 109 -7.46 -8.35 -15.34
N VAL A 110 -8.48 -9.19 -15.42
CA VAL A 110 -8.53 -10.37 -16.28
C VAL A 110 -9.18 -9.98 -17.59
N ARG A 111 -8.48 -10.21 -18.72
CA ARG A 111 -9.05 -9.93 -20.04
C ARG A 111 -10.21 -10.90 -20.33
N LYS A 112 -11.12 -10.51 -21.22
CA LYS A 112 -12.28 -11.34 -21.62
C LYS A 112 -11.92 -12.72 -22.17
N ASP A 113 -10.69 -12.90 -22.65
CA ASP A 113 -10.15 -14.18 -23.13
C ASP A 113 -9.50 -15.03 -22.02
N GLY A 114 -9.63 -14.62 -20.76
CA GLY A 114 -9.05 -15.31 -19.59
C GLY A 114 -7.54 -15.14 -19.46
N LYS A 115 -6.90 -14.31 -20.30
CA LYS A 115 -5.45 -14.04 -20.22
C LYS A 115 -5.18 -12.81 -19.36
N GLY A 116 -4.30 -12.95 -18.38
CA GLY A 116 -3.94 -11.89 -17.44
C GLY A 116 -3.20 -12.45 -16.22
N TYR A 117 -2.88 -11.58 -15.27
CA TYR A 117 -2.31 -12.00 -13.98
C TYR A 117 -3.31 -12.92 -13.28
N LYS A 118 -2.94 -14.18 -13.03
CA LYS A 118 -3.68 -15.08 -12.14
C LYS A 118 -3.30 -14.74 -10.71
N SER A 119 -4.29 -14.65 -9.82
CA SER A 119 -4.02 -14.39 -8.42
C SER A 119 -3.27 -15.57 -7.83
N ILE A 120 -2.20 -15.31 -7.06
CA ILE A 120 -1.49 -16.38 -6.34
C ILE A 120 -2.37 -17.03 -5.26
N LEU A 121 -3.50 -16.39 -4.92
CA LEU A 121 -4.51 -16.86 -3.97
C LEU A 121 -5.60 -17.72 -4.63
N GLU A 122 -5.54 -17.99 -5.94
CA GLU A 122 -6.44 -18.91 -6.66
C GLU A 122 -5.89 -20.35 -6.75
N PHE A 123 -4.95 -20.71 -5.85
CA PHE A 123 -4.52 -22.09 -5.60
C PHE A 123 -5.14 -22.63 -4.31
#